data_AF-A0A7V5R3W5-F1
#
_entry.id   AF-A0A7V5R3W5-F1
#
_cell.length_a   1.000
_cell.length_b   1.000
_cell.length_c   1.000
_cell.angle_alpha   90.00
_cell.angle_beta   90.00
_cell.angle_gamma   90.00
#
_symmetry.space_group_name_H-M   'P 1'
#
loop_
_entity.id
_entity.type
_entity.pdbx_description
1 polymer ?
#
loop_
_entity_poly.entity_id
_entity_poly.type
_entity_poly.pdbx_seq_one_letter_code
_entity_poly.pdbx_strand_id
1 'polypeptide(L)'
;PDPKIPLRFSFFLTGDGFLRHMVRNIVGTLIPVGRGKMSKAEFTAVLNGRDRRAAGPTAPACGLFLVRIYYDRQELTFPDINT
;
A
#
# COMPACT_ATOMS: atom_id res chain seq x y z
N PRO A 1 20.99 -2.44 14.62
CA PRO A 1 20.06 -1.31 14.34
C PRO A 1 20.62 -0.01 14.93
N ASP A 2 21.00 0.95 14.08
CA ASP A 2 21.45 2.28 14.51
C ASP A 2 20.25 3.04 15.12
N PRO A 3 20.35 3.56 16.36
CA PRO A 3 19.27 4.30 17.03
C PRO A 3 18.83 5.60 16.34
N LYS A 4 19.54 6.08 15.32
CA LYS A 4 19.22 7.33 14.62
C LYS A 4 18.46 7.19 13.30
N ILE A 5 18.22 5.98 12.80
CA ILE A 5 17.46 5.77 11.55
C ILE A 5 15.99 5.49 11.89
N PRO A 6 15.04 6.36 11.50
CA PRO A 6 13.63 6.08 11.71
C PRO A 6 13.21 4.82 10.95
N LEU A 7 12.45 3.94 11.61
CA LEU A 7 11.85 2.77 10.98
C LEU A 7 10.94 3.22 9.82
N ARG A 8 11.40 2.99 8.58
CA ARG A 8 10.67 3.35 7.37
C ARG A 8 10.00 2.10 6.78
N PHE A 9 8.68 2.15 6.66
CA PHE A 9 7.91 1.16 5.91
C PHE A 9 7.64 1.69 4.50
N SER A 10 7.96 0.89 3.48
CA SER A 10 7.67 1.21 2.08
C SER A 10 6.73 0.15 1.51
N PHE A 11 5.69 0.58 0.82
CA PHE A 11 4.71 -0.30 0.18
C PHE A 11 4.83 -0.15 -1.33
N PHE A 12 5.07 -1.26 -2.03
CA PHE A 12 5.13 -1.31 -3.49
C PHE A 12 3.87 -2.01 -4.00
N LEU A 13 3.12 -1.32 -4.86
CA LEU A 13 1.92 -1.86 -5.51
C LEU A 13 2.13 -1.81 -7.02
N THR A 14 1.98 -2.95 -7.67
CA THR A 14 2.10 -3.11 -9.13
C THR A 14 0.75 -3.59 -9.66
N GLY A 15 0.32 -3.02 -10.77
CA GLY A 15 -0.95 -3.34 -11.42
C GLY A 15 -0.98 -2.79 -12.84
N ASP A 16 -1.94 -3.27 -13.63
CA ASP A 16 -2.25 -2.79 -14.98
C ASP A 16 -2.92 -1.40 -14.98
N GLY A 17 -3.64 -1.09 -13.90
CA GLY A 17 -4.21 0.22 -13.67
C GLY A 17 -4.70 0.38 -12.23
N PHE A 18 -4.84 1.63 -11.79
CA PHE A 18 -5.36 1.96 -10.47
C PHE A 18 -6.50 2.95 -10.57
N LEU A 19 -7.59 2.70 -9.82
CA LEU A 19 -8.68 3.66 -9.69
C LEU A 19 -8.22 4.89 -8.89
N ARG A 20 -8.95 6.00 -9.03
CA ARG A 20 -8.71 7.21 -8.25
C ARG A 20 -8.68 6.89 -6.75
N HIS A 21 -7.58 7.28 -6.09
CA HIS A 21 -7.28 7.02 -4.66
C HIS A 21 -7.07 5.55 -4.26
N MET A 22 -7.13 4.58 -5.17
CA MET A 22 -7.05 3.14 -4.84
C MET A 22 -5.83 2.80 -3.98
N VAL A 23 -4.63 3.14 -4.45
CA VAL A 23 -3.36 2.87 -3.73
C VAL A 23 -3.37 3.48 -2.33
N ARG A 24 -3.78 4.76 -2.22
CA ARG A 24 -3.81 5.48 -0.95
C ARG A 24 -4.86 4.93 0.03
N ASN A 25 -5.98 4.41 -0.49
CA ASN A 25 -7.01 3.77 0.33
C ASN A 25 -6.53 2.41 0.86
N ILE A 26 -5.86 1.61 0.02
CA ILE A 26 -5.29 0.31 0.43
C ILE A 26 -4.27 0.52 1.54
N VAL A 27 -3.25 1.37 1.29
CA VAL A 27 -2.20 1.66 2.26
C VAL A 27 -2.79 2.30 3.53
N GLY A 28 -3.73 3.22 3.37
CA GLY A 28 -4.41 3.88 4.48
C GLY A 28 -5.20 2.93 5.40
N THR A 29 -5.79 1.88 4.83
CA THR A 29 -6.49 0.82 5.57
C THR A 29 -5.51 -0.16 6.21
N LEU A 30 -4.34 -0.36 5.62
CA LEU A 30 -3.30 -1.24 6.16
C LEU A 30 -2.59 -0.66 7.39
N ILE A 31 -2.53 0.67 7.54
CA ILE A 31 -1.91 1.33 8.70
C ILE A 31 -2.57 0.92 10.04
N PRO A 32 -3.91 0.95 10.21
CA PRO A 32 -4.59 0.38 11.36
C PRO A 32 -4.25 -1.08 11.64
N VAL A 33 -4.10 -1.90 10.59
CA VAL A 33 -3.73 -3.33 10.73
C VAL A 33 -2.34 -3.47 11.33
N GLY A 34 -1.35 -2.74 10.81
CA GLY A 34 0.01 -2.73 11.35
C GLY A 34 0.11 -2.19 12.78
N ARG A 35 -0.89 -1.38 13.22
CA ARG A 35 -1.00 -0.87 14.59
C ARG A 35 -1.84 -1.75 15.52
N GLY A 36 -2.34 -2.90 15.04
CA GLY A 36 -3.21 -3.79 15.81
C GLY A 36 -4.61 -3.24 16.09
N LYS A 37 -5.03 -2.17 15.41
CA LYS A 37 -6.37 -1.55 15.55
C LYS A 37 -7.42 -2.15 14.60
N MET A 38 -6.99 -2.99 13.68
CA MET A 38 -7.82 -3.72 12.72
C MET A 38 -7.20 -5.10 12.52
N SER A 39 -8.01 -6.14 12.54
CA SER A 39 -7.55 -7.50 12.28
C SER A 39 -7.31 -7.73 10.78
N LYS A 40 -6.50 -8.74 10.46
CA LYS A 40 -6.30 -9.17 9.07
C LYS A 40 -7.63 -9.59 8.42
N ALA A 41 -8.51 -10.24 9.17
CA ALA A 41 -9.82 -10.69 8.68
C ALA A 41 -10.73 -9.50 8.30
N GLU A 42 -10.78 -8.46 9.14
CA GLU A 42 -11.52 -7.23 8.83
C GLU A 42 -10.95 -6.54 7.59
N PHE A 43 -9.63 -6.45 7.46
CA PHE A 43 -9.00 -5.90 6.26
C PHE A 43 -9.37 -6.69 5.00
N THR A 44 -9.33 -8.03 5.06
CA THR A 44 -9.78 -8.89 3.95
C THR A 44 -11.25 -8.67 3.62
N ALA A 45 -12.11 -8.52 4.63
CA ALA A 45 -13.53 -8.23 4.43
C ALA A 45 -13.74 -6.87 3.73
N VAL A 46 -12.99 -5.84 4.11
CA VAL A 46 -13.02 -4.52 3.46
C VAL A 46 -12.61 -4.62 1.98
N LEU A 47 -11.52 -5.33 1.69
CA LEU A 47 -11.04 -5.53 0.32
C LEU A 47 -12.06 -6.27 -0.54
N ASN A 48 -12.66 -7.35 0.00
CA ASN A 48 -13.63 -8.17 -0.72
C ASN A 48 -15.00 -7.49 -0.85
N GLY A 49 -15.38 -6.68 0.13
CA GLY A 49 -16.66 -5.99 0.19
C GLY A 49 -16.80 -4.85 -0.84
N ARG A 50 -15.68 -4.39 -1.42
CA ARG A 50 -15.64 -3.31 -2.44
C ARG A 50 -16.35 -2.02 -2.01
N ASP A 51 -16.55 -1.82 -0.71
CA ASP A 51 -17.21 -0.64 -0.14
C ASP A 51 -16.17 0.31 0.46
N ARG A 52 -16.07 1.50 -0.11
CA ARG A 52 -15.16 2.55 0.37
C ARG A 52 -15.48 2.99 1.80
N ARG A 53 -16.73 2.91 2.24
CA ARG A 53 -17.15 3.33 3.60
C ARG A 53 -16.57 2.43 4.68
N ALA A 54 -16.32 1.17 4.36
CA ALA A 54 -15.68 0.21 5.25
C ALA A 54 -14.15 0.36 5.29
N ALA A 55 -13.55 1.06 4.31
CA ALA A 55 -12.12 1.26 4.23
C ALA A 55 -11.62 2.39 5.15
N GLY A 56 -10.36 2.26 5.57
CA GLY A 56 -9.70 3.21 6.46
C GLY A 56 -9.51 4.62 5.86
N PRO A 57 -8.89 5.53 6.63
CA PRO A 57 -8.57 6.86 6.15
C PRO A 57 -7.64 6.79 4.95
N THR A 58 -7.82 7.68 3.97
CA THR A 58 -6.94 7.76 2.80
C THR A 58 -5.54 8.20 3.24
N ALA A 59 -4.49 7.44 2.90
CA ALA A 59 -3.11 7.83 3.19
C ALA A 59 -2.77 9.20 2.58
N PRO A 60 -1.86 10.00 3.18
CA PRO A 60 -1.41 11.28 2.60
C PRO A 60 -0.87 11.15 1.17
N ALA A 61 -1.04 12.18 0.34
CA ALA A 61 -0.61 12.15 -1.07
C ALA A 61 0.91 12.24 -1.22
N CYS A 62 1.59 12.95 -0.32
CA CYS A 62 3.03 13.19 -0.36
C CYS A 62 3.90 11.93 -0.22
N GLY A 63 3.31 10.79 0.19
CA GLY A 63 4.00 9.52 0.30
C GLY A 63 3.84 8.60 -0.92
N LEU A 64 3.05 8.99 -1.93
CA LEU A 64 2.80 8.18 -3.12
C LEU A 64 3.67 8.65 -4.29
N PHE A 65 4.44 7.73 -4.86
CA PHE A 65 5.32 7.96 -5.99
C PHE A 65 5.12 6.89 -7.06
N LEU A 66 5.14 7.29 -8.33
CA LEU A 66 5.26 6.34 -9.45
C LEU A 66 6.72 5.92 -9.55
N VAL A 67 6.99 4.63 -9.33
CA VAL A 67 8.36 4.09 -9.30
C VAL A 67 8.80 3.61 -10.68
N ARG A 68 7.94 2.85 -11.38
CA ARG A 68 8.26 2.26 -12.68
C ARG A 68 6.98 2.02 -13.48
N ILE A 69 7.10 2.15 -14.81
CA ILE A 69 6.11 1.70 -15.80
C ILE A 69 6.75 0.53 -16.55
N TYR A 70 6.02 -0.57 -16.69
CA TYR A 70 6.46 -1.74 -17.44
C TYR A 70 5.68 -1.79 -18.74
N TYR A 71 6.38 -1.90 -19.88
CA TYR A 71 5.74 -1.95 -21.20
C TYR A 71 5.49 -3.39 -21.65
N ASP A 72 6.32 -4.34 -21.21
CA ASP A 72 6.08 -5.77 -21.37
C ASP A 72 5.89 -6.43 -19.99
N ARG A 73 5.01 -7.44 -19.95
CA ARG A 73 4.76 -8.24 -18.74
C ARG A 73 6.00 -9.00 -18.28
N GLN A 74 6.91 -9.34 -19.20
CA GLN A 74 8.15 -10.06 -18.89
C GLN A 74 9.14 -9.21 -18.08
N GLU A 75 8.98 -7.89 -18.06
CA GLU A 75 9.85 -6.97 -17.32
C GLU A 75 9.43 -6.78 -15.86
N LEU A 76 8.33 -7.40 -15.42
CA LEU A 76 7.79 -7.24 -14.07
C LEU A 76 8.77 -7.75 -13.02
N THR A 77 9.54 -6.82 -12.46
CA THR A 77 10.45 -7.06 -11.34
C THR A 77 10.04 -6.25 -10.14
N PHE A 78 10.12 -6.83 -8.94
CA PHE A 78 10.00 -6.04 -7.71
C PHE A 78 11.32 -5.29 -7.47
N PRO A 79 11.27 -4.00 -7.12
CA PRO A 79 12.49 -3.26 -6.79
C PRO A 79 13.18 -3.90 -5.58
N ASP A 80 14.51 -3.96 -5.61
CA ASP A 80 15.32 -4.48 -4.51
C ASP A 80 15.13 -3.62 -3.25
N ILE A 81 14.46 -4.18 -2.25
CA ILE A 81 14.08 -3.51 -0.99
C ILE A 81 15.23 -3.35 0.02
N ASN A 82 16.45 -3.79 -0.34
CA ASN A 82 17.64 -3.78 0.50
C ASN A 82 18.65 -2.67 0.16
N THR A 83 18.27 -1.73 -0.71
CA THR A 83 19.08 -0.53 -1.04
C THR A 83 18.39 0.72 -0.52
#